data_AF-A0A6P5EFW4-F1
#
_entry.id   AF-A0A6P5EFW4-F1
#
_cell.length_a   1.000
_cell.length_b   1.000
_cell.length_c   1.000
_cell.angle_alpha   90.00
_cell.angle_beta   90.00
_cell.angle_gamma   90.00
#
_symmetry.space_group_name_H-M   'P 1'
#
loop_
_entity.id
_entity.type
_entity.pdbx_description
1 polymer ?
#
loop_
_entity_poly.entity_id
_entity_poly.type
_entity_poly.pdbx_seq_one_letter_code
_entity_poly.pdbx_strand_id
1 'polypeptide(L)'
;AALGGAVGNLQKVRAFLRVRLRDYGVLDFDATDVRRQPPVDTTWQQIYFCLRTGYYDEARSVAQSSHVAQHFAPQLAEWISTGGAVSPEIAISASEECEKMLRMGDRAGRPGYDRKRLLLYAIISGCRRQIDRLLRDVPGLFTTIEDFLWFKLSAVRDCPADSSSVVLSEGLVPYTLDDLQSYLNKYEPSYYTKNGKDPLVYPYVLLLSIQLLPAILYLSKEVGEEGYNIDAVHISIVLADHGVLLEGSGTGQKMGIMDACAEVASIIRQYGSVFLRHGNLELTLEYYAQAAAAMGGGEISWIGRGNADQQRQRSLMLRQLLTEILLRDGGIPLLLGPRGTGDEGELRKYMMDWRSREQFLLEAAHQCQEAGLYEKSIEIYKRVGAFATALETINKCLSDAICAMLRGRLDGDSRAAALIYSGNDVLETFKYPSEARLQDKELISEQQTVLRQLEAILFVHKLARAGQYVDALREITKLSFLPLNPRAPDVTADVFRNLSPHVQACVPDLLKIALSCIDNVADTDGTLRALKSKIANFVANNMTRNWPQDLYEKIARSI
;
A
#
# COMPACT_ATOMS: atom_id res chain seq x y z
N ALA A 1 -50.54 -16.31 10.40
CA ALA A 1 -49.44 -16.81 11.24
C ALA A 1 -49.94 -17.57 12.48
N ALA A 2 -50.91 -17.02 13.25
CA ALA A 2 -51.53 -17.69 14.41
C ALA A 2 -50.50 -18.26 15.41
N LEU A 3 -49.64 -17.39 15.95
CA LEU A 3 -48.47 -17.75 16.75
C LEU A 3 -48.75 -18.04 18.24
N GLY A 4 -49.96 -17.73 18.76
CA GLY A 4 -50.25 -17.88 20.19
C GLY A 4 -49.41 -16.94 21.09
N GLY A 5 -49.38 -17.21 22.41
CA GLY A 5 -48.73 -16.37 23.43
C GLY A 5 -47.28 -16.74 23.79
N ALA A 6 -46.79 -17.92 23.42
CA ALA A 6 -45.39 -18.35 23.59
C ALA A 6 -44.84 -18.82 22.25
N VAL A 7 -43.79 -18.15 21.76
CA VAL A 7 -43.32 -18.31 20.37
C VAL A 7 -41.99 -19.07 20.34
N GLY A 8 -42.05 -20.38 20.55
CA GLY A 8 -40.88 -21.25 20.33
C GLY A 8 -40.45 -21.28 18.85
N ASN A 9 -39.20 -21.68 18.60
CA ASN A 9 -38.62 -21.68 17.25
C ASN A 9 -39.42 -22.55 16.27
N LEU A 10 -39.83 -23.75 16.70
CA LEU A 10 -40.66 -24.65 15.90
C LEU A 10 -42.02 -24.01 15.56
N GLN A 11 -42.63 -23.27 16.50
CA GLN A 11 -43.89 -22.56 16.27
C GLN A 11 -43.72 -21.44 15.24
N LYS A 12 -42.56 -20.75 15.18
CA LYS A 12 -42.25 -19.78 14.12
C LYS A 12 -42.16 -20.46 12.76
N VAL A 13 -41.48 -21.60 12.67
CA VAL A 13 -41.39 -22.39 11.43
C VAL A 13 -42.77 -22.86 10.98
N ARG A 14 -43.60 -23.40 11.90
CA ARG A 14 -44.99 -23.79 11.61
C ARG A 14 -45.83 -22.60 11.14
N ALA A 15 -45.71 -21.44 11.78
CA ALA A 15 -46.41 -20.24 11.35
C ALA A 15 -45.99 -19.76 9.96
N PHE A 16 -44.70 -19.87 9.62
CA PHE A 16 -44.20 -19.63 8.27
C PHE A 16 -44.80 -20.63 7.26
N LEU A 17 -44.83 -21.92 7.62
CA LEU A 17 -45.44 -22.96 6.79
C LEU A 17 -46.94 -22.74 6.58
N ARG A 18 -47.69 -22.29 7.59
CA ARG A 18 -49.12 -21.91 7.43
C ARG A 18 -49.32 -20.83 6.38
N VAL A 19 -48.42 -19.85 6.31
CA VAL A 19 -48.51 -18.79 5.31
C VAL A 19 -48.13 -19.32 3.93
N ARG A 20 -47.05 -20.10 3.85
CA ARG A 20 -46.51 -20.64 2.59
C ARG A 20 -47.39 -21.71 1.96
N LEU A 21 -48.08 -22.51 2.78
CA LEU A 21 -48.91 -23.65 2.38
C LEU A 21 -50.40 -23.40 2.60
N ARG A 22 -50.82 -22.13 2.73
CA ARG A 22 -52.21 -21.75 3.02
C ARG A 22 -53.24 -22.38 2.09
N ASP A 23 -52.86 -22.60 0.83
CA ASP A 23 -53.72 -23.09 -0.25
C ASP A 23 -53.68 -24.64 -0.39
N TYR A 24 -52.87 -25.34 0.43
CA TYR A 24 -52.65 -26.79 0.34
C TYR A 24 -53.57 -27.62 1.23
N GLY A 25 -54.41 -26.98 2.06
CA GLY A 25 -55.32 -27.65 2.99
C GLY A 25 -54.87 -27.59 4.45
N VAL A 26 -55.48 -28.42 5.30
CA VAL A 26 -55.16 -28.45 6.74
C VAL A 26 -53.83 -29.17 6.95
N LEU A 27 -52.91 -28.50 7.64
CA LEU A 27 -51.57 -29.03 7.92
C LEU A 27 -51.60 -30.00 9.12
N ASP A 28 -50.70 -30.99 9.12
CA ASP A 28 -50.55 -32.02 10.15
C ASP A 28 -50.52 -31.48 11.59
N PHE A 29 -49.83 -30.37 11.84
CA PHE A 29 -49.74 -29.76 13.17
C PHE A 29 -50.94 -28.87 13.57
N ASP A 30 -51.89 -28.65 12.65
CA ASP A 30 -53.14 -27.91 12.90
C ASP A 30 -54.38 -28.86 12.89
N ALA A 31 -54.19 -30.14 12.57
CA ALA A 31 -55.26 -31.12 12.46
C ALA A 31 -55.79 -31.54 13.84
N THR A 32 -57.08 -31.31 14.09
CA THR A 32 -57.76 -31.71 15.33
C THR A 32 -58.65 -32.95 15.17
N ASP A 33 -59.08 -33.29 13.95
CA ASP A 33 -59.89 -34.47 13.66
C ASP A 33 -59.50 -35.12 12.31
N VAL A 34 -58.78 -36.25 12.37
CA VAL A 34 -58.11 -36.92 11.24
C VAL A 34 -59.08 -37.70 10.33
N ARG A 35 -60.37 -37.76 10.69
CA ARG A 35 -61.32 -38.73 10.11
C ARG A 35 -61.98 -38.33 8.79
N ARG A 36 -61.95 -37.05 8.38
CA ARG A 36 -62.63 -36.58 7.15
C ARG A 36 -61.70 -36.39 5.95
N GLN A 37 -60.49 -35.88 6.18
CA GLN A 37 -59.41 -35.80 5.19
C GLN A 37 -58.07 -35.93 5.92
N PRO A 38 -57.12 -36.74 5.42
CA PRO A 38 -55.80 -36.81 6.02
C PRO A 38 -55.12 -35.43 5.89
N PRO A 39 -54.53 -34.90 6.97
CA PRO A 39 -53.86 -33.62 6.89
C PRO A 39 -52.60 -33.72 6.01
N VAL A 40 -52.17 -32.58 5.49
CA VAL A 40 -50.92 -32.49 4.73
C VAL A 40 -49.76 -32.74 5.68
N ASP A 41 -49.02 -33.84 5.48
CA ASP A 41 -47.77 -34.12 6.19
C ASP A 41 -46.73 -33.07 5.83
N THR A 42 -46.24 -32.35 6.84
CA THR A 42 -45.24 -31.30 6.66
C THR A 42 -43.90 -31.65 7.31
N THR A 43 -43.69 -32.92 7.69
CA THR A 43 -42.48 -33.39 8.38
C THR A 43 -41.20 -32.90 7.69
N TRP A 44 -41.06 -33.15 6.38
CA TRP A 44 -39.84 -32.80 5.64
C TRP A 44 -39.65 -31.28 5.49
N GLN A 45 -40.74 -30.53 5.34
CA GLN A 45 -40.75 -29.08 5.29
C GLN A 45 -40.34 -28.50 6.65
N GLN A 46 -40.87 -29.01 7.75
CA GLN A 46 -40.49 -28.62 9.11
C GLN A 46 -39.00 -28.89 9.37
N ILE A 47 -38.50 -30.10 9.07
CA ILE A 47 -37.08 -30.44 9.23
C ILE A 47 -36.20 -29.50 8.38
N TYR A 48 -36.53 -29.33 7.09
CA TYR A 48 -35.77 -28.49 6.18
C TYR A 48 -35.70 -27.03 6.63
N PHE A 49 -36.83 -26.43 7.01
CA PHE A 49 -36.85 -25.03 7.40
C PHE A 49 -36.24 -24.81 8.79
N CYS A 50 -36.37 -25.76 9.72
CA CYS A 50 -35.60 -25.72 10.96
C CYS A 50 -34.08 -25.76 10.68
N LEU A 51 -33.63 -26.65 9.79
CA LEU A 51 -32.22 -26.72 9.40
C LEU A 51 -31.73 -25.42 8.74
N ARG A 52 -32.54 -24.87 7.82
CA ARG A 52 -32.26 -23.63 7.07
C ARG A 52 -32.11 -22.40 7.97
N THR A 53 -32.76 -22.40 9.14
CA THR A 53 -32.70 -21.32 10.12
C THR A 53 -31.72 -21.59 11.25
N GLY A 54 -31.00 -22.72 11.24
CA GLY A 54 -30.07 -23.11 12.31
C GLY A 54 -30.75 -23.67 13.58
N TYR A 55 -32.04 -24.01 13.51
CA TYR A 55 -32.82 -24.61 14.61
C TYR A 55 -32.61 -26.13 14.64
N TYR A 56 -31.37 -26.54 14.94
CA TYR A 56 -30.92 -27.92 14.83
C TYR A 56 -31.64 -28.87 15.80
N ASP A 57 -31.91 -28.42 17.03
CA ASP A 57 -32.59 -29.24 18.04
C ASP A 57 -34.06 -29.47 17.68
N GLU A 58 -34.74 -28.44 17.16
CA GLU A 58 -36.10 -28.54 16.65
C GLU A 58 -36.17 -29.45 15.42
N ALA A 59 -35.20 -29.34 14.50
CA ALA A 59 -35.11 -30.25 13.34
C ALA A 59 -34.96 -31.71 13.79
N ARG A 60 -34.11 -31.98 14.80
CA ARG A 60 -33.91 -33.31 15.39
C ARG A 60 -35.18 -33.83 16.07
N SER A 61 -35.85 -33.00 16.86
CA SER A 61 -37.09 -33.35 17.54
C SER A 61 -38.21 -33.72 16.55
N VAL A 62 -38.39 -32.92 15.49
CA VAL A 62 -39.36 -33.23 14.43
C VAL A 62 -39.02 -34.56 13.75
N ALA A 63 -37.75 -34.79 13.39
CA ALA A 63 -37.32 -36.03 12.76
C ALA A 63 -37.54 -37.27 13.65
N GLN A 64 -37.29 -37.17 14.96
CA GLN A 64 -37.48 -38.25 15.92
C GLN A 64 -38.96 -38.55 16.22
N SER A 65 -39.81 -37.51 16.21
CA SER A 65 -41.24 -37.65 16.51
C SER A 65 -42.07 -38.13 15.32
N SER A 66 -41.55 -38.05 14.09
CA SER A 66 -42.26 -38.44 12.88
C SER A 66 -41.87 -39.84 12.40
N HIS A 67 -42.87 -40.71 12.23
CA HIS A 67 -42.68 -42.04 11.68
C HIS A 67 -42.09 -42.02 10.25
N VAL A 68 -42.42 -41.00 9.45
CA VAL A 68 -41.94 -40.88 8.05
C VAL A 68 -40.45 -40.56 7.99
N ALA A 69 -39.89 -39.92 9.03
CA ALA A 69 -38.48 -39.54 9.11
C ALA A 69 -37.66 -40.46 10.03
N GLN A 70 -38.21 -41.57 10.54
CA GLN A 70 -37.57 -42.43 11.53
C GLN A 70 -36.18 -42.95 11.10
N HIS A 71 -36.01 -43.31 9.82
CA HIS A 71 -34.72 -43.75 9.28
C HIS A 71 -33.74 -42.60 9.01
N PHE A 72 -34.23 -41.37 8.85
CA PHE A 72 -33.43 -40.18 8.62
C PHE A 72 -32.95 -39.55 9.94
N ALA A 73 -33.74 -39.66 11.00
CA ALA A 73 -33.44 -39.10 12.32
C ALA A 73 -32.02 -39.41 12.85
N PRO A 74 -31.50 -40.66 12.82
CA PRO A 74 -30.13 -40.92 13.27
C PRO A 74 -29.08 -40.27 12.38
N GLN A 75 -29.30 -40.22 11.05
CA GLN A 75 -28.38 -39.58 10.11
C GLN A 75 -28.30 -38.07 10.34
N LEU A 76 -29.45 -37.43 10.56
CA LEU A 76 -29.53 -36.01 10.87
C LEU A 76 -28.87 -35.70 12.23
N ALA A 77 -29.09 -36.55 13.24
CA ALA A 77 -28.49 -36.37 14.55
C ALA A 77 -26.95 -36.41 14.49
N GLU A 78 -26.39 -37.35 13.73
CA GLU A 78 -24.95 -37.42 13.51
C GLU A 78 -24.45 -36.17 12.78
N TRP A 79 -25.08 -35.81 11.65
CA TRP A 79 -24.72 -34.63 10.86
C TRP A 79 -24.68 -33.33 11.70
N ILE A 80 -25.64 -33.16 12.62
CA ILE A 80 -25.65 -32.01 13.53
C ILE A 80 -24.50 -32.11 14.55
N SER A 81 -24.30 -33.30 15.15
CA SER A 81 -23.32 -33.48 16.24
C SER A 81 -21.86 -33.30 15.82
N THR A 82 -21.56 -33.53 14.54
CA THR A 82 -20.24 -33.45 13.92
C THR A 82 -19.99 -32.12 13.19
N GLY A 83 -20.93 -31.17 13.26
CA GLY A 83 -20.79 -29.88 12.58
C GLY A 83 -20.93 -29.94 11.07
N GLY A 84 -21.68 -30.91 10.54
CA GLY A 84 -22.01 -31.03 9.12
C GLY A 84 -21.34 -32.19 8.39
N ALA A 85 -20.59 -33.05 9.08
CA ALA A 85 -19.99 -34.26 8.51
C ALA A 85 -20.79 -35.52 8.90
N VAL A 86 -20.63 -36.62 8.19
CA VAL A 86 -21.16 -37.92 8.63
C VAL A 86 -20.16 -39.00 8.32
N SER A 87 -20.26 -40.12 9.03
CA SER A 87 -19.53 -41.34 8.72
C SER A 87 -19.73 -41.76 7.26
N PRO A 88 -18.72 -42.40 6.64
CA PRO A 88 -18.81 -42.85 5.26
C PRO A 88 -20.04 -43.75 5.01
N GLU A 89 -20.40 -44.58 5.99
CA GLU A 89 -21.56 -45.47 5.94
C GLU A 89 -22.89 -44.71 5.80
N ILE A 90 -23.07 -43.65 6.60
CA ILE A 90 -24.26 -42.79 6.51
C ILE A 90 -24.24 -41.96 5.23
N ALA A 91 -23.09 -41.45 4.80
CA ALA A 91 -22.97 -40.73 3.53
C ALA A 91 -23.40 -41.62 2.35
N ILE A 92 -22.95 -42.88 2.33
CA ILE A 92 -23.33 -43.90 1.33
C ILE A 92 -24.83 -44.15 1.38
N SER A 93 -25.37 -44.45 2.57
CA SER A 93 -26.80 -44.74 2.75
C SER A 93 -27.68 -43.57 2.28
N ALA A 94 -27.30 -42.34 2.61
CA ALA A 94 -27.99 -41.13 2.17
C ALA A 94 -27.89 -40.92 0.65
N SER A 95 -26.74 -41.21 0.05
CA SER A 95 -26.53 -41.14 -1.40
C SER A 95 -27.39 -42.16 -2.16
N GLU A 96 -27.47 -43.40 -1.67
CA GLU A 96 -28.33 -44.43 -2.23
C GLU A 96 -29.81 -44.04 -2.16
N GLU A 97 -30.24 -43.43 -1.06
CA GLU A 97 -31.61 -42.95 -0.91
C GLU A 97 -31.92 -41.80 -1.90
N CYS A 98 -30.96 -40.90 -2.13
CA CYS A 98 -31.05 -39.90 -3.20
C CYS A 98 -31.20 -40.56 -4.58
N GLU A 99 -30.39 -41.58 -4.88
CA GLU A 99 -30.49 -42.29 -6.16
C GLU A 99 -31.85 -42.95 -6.35
N LYS A 100 -32.38 -43.59 -5.30
CA LYS A 100 -33.71 -44.22 -5.36
C LYS A 100 -34.77 -43.18 -5.70
N MET A 101 -34.78 -42.02 -5.03
CA MET A 101 -35.72 -40.94 -5.32
C MET A 101 -35.57 -40.41 -6.76
N LEU A 102 -34.35 -40.14 -7.21
CA LEU A 102 -34.06 -39.64 -8.55
C LEU A 102 -34.41 -40.66 -9.66
N ARG A 103 -34.23 -41.97 -9.42
CA ARG A 103 -34.61 -43.05 -10.35
C ARG A 103 -36.12 -43.25 -10.43
N MET A 104 -36.85 -42.99 -9.34
CA MET A 104 -38.30 -43.05 -9.36
C MET A 104 -38.87 -41.95 -10.27
N GLY A 105 -38.29 -40.74 -10.23
CA GLY A 105 -38.67 -39.61 -11.09
C GLY A 105 -40.11 -39.13 -10.88
N ASP A 106 -40.48 -38.05 -11.57
CA ASP A 106 -41.86 -37.56 -11.62
C ASP A 106 -42.60 -38.29 -12.75
N ARG A 107 -43.00 -39.54 -12.50
CA ARG A 107 -43.75 -40.35 -13.48
C ARG A 107 -45.20 -39.87 -13.52
N ALA A 108 -45.72 -39.63 -14.72
CA ALA A 108 -47.13 -39.26 -14.91
C ALA A 108 -48.07 -40.25 -14.17
N GLY A 109 -48.88 -39.72 -13.25
CA GLY A 109 -49.85 -40.50 -12.47
C GLY A 109 -49.36 -41.05 -11.12
N ARG A 110 -48.11 -40.77 -10.70
CA ARG A 110 -47.67 -41.00 -9.31
C ARG A 110 -47.33 -39.67 -8.63
N PRO A 111 -47.66 -39.49 -7.34
CA PRO A 111 -47.10 -38.37 -6.59
C PRO A 111 -45.58 -38.52 -6.60
N GLY A 112 -44.87 -37.51 -7.11
CA GLY A 112 -43.41 -37.46 -7.08
C GLY A 112 -42.86 -37.57 -5.65
N TYR A 113 -41.54 -37.73 -5.51
CA TYR A 113 -40.89 -37.71 -4.21
C TYR A 113 -40.93 -36.30 -3.60
N ASP A 114 -40.90 -36.21 -2.26
CA ASP A 114 -40.81 -34.92 -1.57
C ASP A 114 -39.46 -34.24 -1.86
N ARG A 115 -39.50 -33.04 -2.44
CA ARG A 115 -38.29 -32.29 -2.82
C ARG A 115 -37.46 -31.87 -1.61
N LYS A 116 -38.08 -31.59 -0.46
CA LYS A 116 -37.37 -31.26 0.79
C LYS A 116 -36.69 -32.49 1.36
N ARG A 117 -37.32 -33.66 1.29
CA ARG A 117 -36.67 -34.95 1.61
C ARG A 117 -35.41 -35.16 0.76
N LEU A 118 -35.50 -35.00 -0.56
CA LEU A 118 -34.35 -35.17 -1.45
C LEU A 118 -33.21 -34.19 -1.11
N LEU A 119 -33.52 -32.91 -0.87
CA LEU A 119 -32.54 -31.91 -0.47
C LEU A 119 -31.82 -32.27 0.84
N LEU A 120 -32.57 -32.76 1.83
CA LEU A 120 -32.03 -33.15 3.12
C LEU A 120 -31.08 -34.34 3.02
N TYR A 121 -31.47 -35.39 2.27
CA TYR A 121 -30.57 -36.53 2.01
C TYR A 121 -29.35 -36.12 1.18
N ALA A 122 -29.51 -35.20 0.22
CA ALA A 122 -28.38 -34.69 -0.57
C ALA A 122 -27.38 -33.94 0.33
N ILE A 123 -27.86 -33.07 1.23
CA ILE A 123 -27.02 -32.38 2.22
C ILE A 123 -26.27 -33.38 3.09
N ILE A 124 -26.94 -34.40 3.64
CA ILE A 124 -26.29 -35.42 4.48
C ILE A 124 -25.22 -36.16 3.68
N SER A 125 -25.55 -36.62 2.46
CA SER A 125 -24.62 -37.38 1.63
C SER A 125 -23.33 -36.61 1.30
N GLY A 126 -23.40 -35.29 1.15
CA GLY A 126 -22.28 -34.45 0.71
C GLY A 126 -21.65 -34.90 -0.62
N CYS A 127 -22.34 -35.74 -1.42
CA CYS A 127 -21.76 -36.37 -2.60
C CYS A 127 -21.84 -35.44 -3.81
N ARG A 128 -20.69 -35.10 -4.41
CA ARG A 128 -20.59 -34.24 -5.60
C ARG A 128 -21.50 -34.70 -6.73
N ARG A 129 -21.45 -35.99 -7.06
CA ARG A 129 -22.25 -36.58 -8.16
C ARG A 129 -23.75 -36.37 -7.94
N GLN A 130 -24.24 -36.52 -6.71
CA GLN A 130 -25.66 -36.31 -6.41
C GLN A 130 -26.05 -34.84 -6.48
N ILE A 131 -25.22 -33.96 -5.93
CA ILE A 131 -25.45 -32.52 -5.93
C ILE A 131 -25.49 -31.98 -7.36
N ASP A 132 -24.54 -32.36 -8.21
CA ASP A 132 -24.49 -31.91 -9.60
C ASP A 132 -25.66 -32.47 -10.42
N ARG A 133 -26.02 -33.74 -10.19
CA ARG A 133 -27.18 -34.36 -10.83
C ARG A 133 -28.49 -33.66 -10.42
N LEU A 134 -28.67 -33.37 -9.13
CA LEU A 134 -29.86 -32.71 -8.61
C LEU A 134 -30.10 -31.36 -9.28
N LEU A 135 -29.05 -30.54 -9.42
CA LEU A 135 -29.13 -29.21 -10.00
C LEU A 135 -29.40 -29.23 -11.51
N ARG A 136 -28.94 -30.27 -12.20
CA ARG A 136 -29.21 -30.48 -13.62
C ARG A 136 -30.62 -31.01 -13.86
N ASP A 137 -31.03 -32.03 -13.10
CA ASP A 137 -32.27 -32.77 -13.34
C ASP A 137 -33.50 -31.99 -12.81
N VAL A 138 -33.33 -31.07 -11.84
CA VAL A 138 -34.41 -30.24 -11.28
C VAL A 138 -34.06 -28.74 -11.38
N PRO A 139 -34.15 -28.12 -12.57
CA PRO A 139 -33.90 -26.70 -12.74
C PRO A 139 -34.93 -25.86 -11.94
N GLY A 140 -34.50 -24.72 -11.39
CA GLY A 140 -35.37 -23.85 -10.60
C GLY A 140 -35.69 -24.37 -9.19
N LEU A 141 -34.92 -25.32 -8.67
CA LEU A 141 -35.06 -25.86 -7.31
C LEU A 141 -34.98 -24.78 -6.22
N PHE A 142 -34.19 -23.74 -6.48
CA PHE A 142 -34.01 -22.58 -5.62
C PHE A 142 -34.51 -21.32 -6.34
N THR A 143 -35.25 -20.49 -5.61
CA THR A 143 -35.78 -19.22 -6.13
C THR A 143 -34.90 -18.02 -5.79
N THR A 144 -33.97 -18.18 -4.85
CA THR A 144 -33.06 -17.14 -4.38
C THR A 144 -31.62 -17.66 -4.38
N ILE A 145 -30.66 -16.74 -4.51
CA ILE A 145 -29.23 -17.09 -4.48
C ILE A 145 -28.81 -17.53 -3.08
N GLU A 146 -29.43 -16.99 -2.04
CA GLU A 146 -29.17 -17.33 -0.63
C GLU A 146 -29.56 -18.78 -0.33
N ASP A 147 -30.71 -19.25 -0.83
CA ASP A 147 -31.13 -20.64 -0.63
C ASP A 147 -30.27 -21.61 -1.44
N PHE A 148 -29.83 -21.20 -2.63
CA PHE A 148 -28.88 -21.96 -3.44
C PHE A 148 -27.51 -22.09 -2.73
N LEU A 149 -26.95 -20.97 -2.27
CA LEU A 149 -25.66 -20.94 -1.59
C LEU A 149 -25.71 -21.67 -0.26
N TRP A 150 -26.75 -21.48 0.55
CA TRP A 150 -26.94 -22.21 1.79
C TRP A 150 -26.93 -23.73 1.55
N PHE A 151 -27.65 -24.21 0.52
CA PHE A 151 -27.67 -25.63 0.18
C PHE A 151 -26.28 -26.14 -0.21
N LYS A 152 -25.59 -25.41 -1.11
CA LYS A 152 -24.25 -25.77 -1.56
C LYS A 152 -23.26 -25.81 -0.41
N LEU A 153 -23.21 -24.77 0.42
CA LEU A 153 -22.32 -24.66 1.57
C LEU A 153 -22.61 -25.73 2.62
N SER A 154 -23.88 -26.04 2.89
CA SER A 154 -24.26 -27.13 3.80
C SER A 154 -23.80 -28.52 3.33
N ALA A 155 -23.56 -28.66 2.02
CA ALA A 155 -23.11 -29.89 1.40
C ALA A 155 -21.60 -29.96 1.20
N VAL A 156 -20.85 -28.87 1.44
CA VAL A 156 -19.38 -28.87 1.38
C VAL A 156 -18.82 -29.80 2.46
N ARG A 157 -17.73 -30.49 2.13
CA ARG A 157 -16.96 -31.33 3.05
C ARG A 157 -15.49 -30.97 2.94
N ASP A 158 -14.84 -30.77 4.08
CA ASP A 158 -13.41 -30.60 4.15
C ASP A 158 -12.73 -31.97 4.05
N CYS A 159 -11.99 -32.19 2.97
CA CYS A 159 -11.11 -33.35 2.85
C CYS A 159 -9.73 -32.97 3.39
N PRO A 160 -9.23 -33.63 4.45
CA PRO A 160 -7.84 -33.46 4.85
C PRO A 160 -6.94 -33.87 3.69
N ALA A 161 -6.00 -33.01 3.29
CA ALA A 161 -5.07 -33.26 2.18
C ALA A 161 -4.30 -34.59 2.30
N ASP A 162 -4.11 -35.09 3.53
CA ASP A 162 -3.40 -36.33 3.84
C ASP A 162 -4.24 -37.62 3.70
N SER A 163 -5.53 -37.52 3.36
CA SER A 163 -6.44 -38.67 3.22
C SER A 163 -6.59 -39.17 1.77
N SER A 164 -5.61 -38.87 0.91
CA SER A 164 -5.56 -39.27 -0.50
C SER A 164 -5.29 -40.76 -0.75
N SER A 165 -5.13 -41.57 0.31
CA SER A 165 -4.83 -43.02 0.21
C SER A 165 -6.03 -43.95 0.33
N VAL A 166 -7.22 -43.45 0.66
CA VAL A 166 -8.44 -44.27 0.59
C VAL A 166 -9.00 -44.15 -0.82
N VAL A 167 -8.96 -45.25 -1.57
CA VAL A 167 -9.70 -45.41 -2.83
C VAL A 167 -11.20 -45.29 -2.49
N LEU A 168 -11.70 -44.06 -2.37
CA LEU A 168 -13.13 -43.81 -2.34
C LEU A 168 -13.67 -44.34 -3.65
N SER A 169 -14.67 -45.24 -3.58
CA SER A 169 -15.35 -45.70 -4.78
C SER A 169 -15.76 -44.49 -5.62
N GLU A 170 -15.57 -44.55 -6.93
CA GLU A 170 -15.72 -43.47 -7.91
C GLU A 170 -17.05 -42.68 -7.79
N GLY A 171 -18.07 -43.27 -7.14
CA GLY A 171 -19.37 -42.67 -6.85
C GLY A 171 -19.52 -41.86 -5.55
N LEU A 172 -18.49 -41.73 -4.70
CA LEU A 172 -18.55 -41.13 -3.36
C LEU A 172 -17.64 -39.91 -3.15
N VAL A 173 -17.18 -39.29 -4.25
CA VAL A 173 -16.36 -38.08 -4.16
C VAL A 173 -17.14 -36.98 -3.43
N PRO A 174 -16.62 -36.46 -2.30
CA PRO A 174 -17.28 -35.38 -1.56
C PRO A 174 -17.27 -34.09 -2.35
N TYR A 175 -18.27 -33.24 -2.13
CA TYR A 175 -18.35 -31.92 -2.73
C TYR A 175 -17.47 -30.94 -1.94
N THR A 176 -16.52 -30.29 -2.61
CA THR A 176 -15.56 -29.40 -1.97
C THR A 176 -15.91 -27.92 -2.17
N LEU A 177 -15.23 -27.04 -1.43
CA LEU A 177 -15.31 -25.60 -1.66
C LEU A 177 -14.81 -25.24 -3.07
N ASP A 178 -13.75 -25.88 -3.55
CA ASP A 178 -13.23 -25.71 -4.92
C ASP A 178 -14.29 -26.04 -5.97
N ASP A 179 -15.11 -27.07 -5.75
CA ASP A 179 -16.22 -27.42 -6.65
C ASP A 179 -17.32 -26.36 -6.65
N LEU A 180 -17.58 -25.71 -5.51
CA LEU A 180 -18.51 -24.58 -5.41
C LEU A 180 -17.97 -23.36 -6.16
N GLN A 181 -16.74 -22.95 -5.85
CA GLN A 181 -16.09 -21.81 -6.51
C GLN A 181 -16.00 -22.03 -8.02
N SER A 182 -15.59 -23.23 -8.46
CA SER A 182 -15.55 -23.60 -9.88
C SER A 182 -16.92 -23.58 -10.55
N TYR A 183 -17.98 -23.94 -9.84
CA TYR A 183 -19.34 -23.84 -10.37
C TYR A 183 -19.76 -22.38 -10.53
N LEU A 184 -19.53 -21.55 -9.52
CA LEU A 184 -19.93 -20.14 -9.53
C LEU A 184 -19.18 -19.35 -10.62
N ASN A 185 -17.91 -19.65 -10.84
CA ASN A 185 -17.04 -18.97 -11.81
C ASN A 185 -17.29 -19.35 -13.27
N LYS A 186 -18.20 -20.30 -13.54
CA LYS A 186 -18.67 -20.58 -14.92
C LYS A 186 -19.51 -19.43 -15.48
N TYR A 187 -20.10 -18.64 -14.60
CA TYR A 187 -20.99 -17.55 -14.97
C TYR A 187 -20.26 -16.22 -14.83
N GLU A 188 -20.40 -15.35 -15.83
CA GLU A 188 -19.85 -13.99 -15.79
C GLU A 188 -20.57 -13.12 -14.74
N PRO A 189 -19.95 -12.02 -14.27
CA PRO A 189 -20.57 -11.11 -13.30
C PRO A 189 -21.95 -10.58 -13.74
N SER A 190 -22.16 -10.42 -15.05
CA SER A 190 -23.43 -9.97 -15.66
C SER A 190 -24.60 -10.89 -15.34
N TYR A 191 -24.35 -12.21 -15.20
CA TYR A 191 -25.35 -13.21 -14.83
C TYR A 191 -25.95 -12.93 -13.45
N TYR A 192 -25.08 -12.62 -12.48
CA TYR A 192 -25.47 -12.37 -11.09
C TYR A 192 -26.07 -10.98 -10.89
N THR A 193 -25.50 -9.99 -11.57
CA THR A 193 -25.90 -8.57 -11.41
C THR A 193 -27.11 -8.19 -12.25
N LYS A 194 -27.70 -9.12 -13.01
CA LYS A 194 -28.77 -8.86 -13.98
C LYS A 194 -28.40 -7.73 -14.94
N ASN A 195 -27.18 -7.82 -15.49
CA ASN A 195 -26.55 -6.78 -16.33
C ASN A 195 -26.41 -5.43 -15.61
N GLY A 196 -25.88 -5.45 -14.37
CA GLY A 196 -25.59 -4.24 -13.59
C GLY A 196 -26.76 -3.63 -12.82
N LYS A 197 -27.96 -4.22 -12.85
CA LYS A 197 -29.09 -3.75 -12.03
C LYS A 197 -28.90 -3.98 -10.53
N ASP A 198 -28.28 -5.11 -10.19
CA ASP A 198 -28.00 -5.52 -8.81
C ASP A 198 -26.49 -5.76 -8.63
N PRO A 199 -25.63 -4.71 -8.69
CA PRO A 199 -24.17 -4.84 -8.79
C PRO A 199 -23.52 -5.55 -7.58
N LEU A 200 -24.16 -5.49 -6.41
CA LEU A 200 -23.65 -6.07 -5.16
C LEU A 200 -23.87 -7.58 -5.03
N VAL A 201 -24.72 -8.19 -5.85
CA VAL A 201 -25.02 -9.63 -5.75
C VAL A 201 -23.79 -10.47 -6.10
N TYR A 202 -23.00 -10.05 -7.09
CA TYR A 202 -21.79 -10.77 -7.47
C TYR A 202 -20.70 -10.77 -6.38
N PRO A 203 -20.26 -9.62 -5.83
CA PRO A 203 -19.30 -9.61 -4.72
C PRO A 203 -19.84 -10.30 -3.47
N TYR A 204 -21.14 -10.23 -3.20
CA TYR A 204 -21.78 -11.00 -2.12
C TYR A 204 -21.61 -12.53 -2.31
N VAL A 205 -21.85 -13.04 -3.51
CA VAL A 205 -21.63 -14.46 -3.85
C VAL A 205 -20.16 -14.86 -3.71
N LEU A 206 -19.24 -14.00 -4.14
CA LEU A 206 -17.79 -14.23 -4.03
C LEU A 206 -17.36 -14.27 -2.55
N LEU A 207 -17.78 -13.32 -1.72
CA LEU A 207 -17.46 -13.28 -0.29
C LEU A 207 -17.99 -14.50 0.45
N LEU A 208 -19.25 -14.90 0.20
CA LEU A 208 -19.83 -16.11 0.81
C LEU A 208 -19.17 -17.42 0.36
N SER A 209 -18.47 -17.40 -0.77
CA SER A 209 -17.68 -18.54 -1.27
C SER A 209 -16.18 -18.41 -0.99
N ILE A 210 -15.78 -17.47 -0.12
CA ILE A 210 -14.38 -17.23 0.31
C ILE A 210 -13.48 -16.81 -0.87
N GLN A 211 -14.05 -16.28 -1.95
CA GLN A 211 -13.31 -15.71 -3.07
C GLN A 211 -13.02 -14.22 -2.81
N LEU A 212 -12.21 -13.98 -1.76
CA LEU A 212 -12.02 -12.65 -1.18
C LEU A 212 -11.39 -11.64 -2.15
N LEU A 213 -10.21 -11.94 -2.70
CA LEU A 213 -9.51 -11.03 -3.62
C LEU A 213 -10.33 -10.74 -4.89
N PRO A 214 -10.94 -11.73 -5.58
CA PRO A 214 -11.85 -11.46 -6.68
C PRO A 214 -13.02 -10.51 -6.33
N ALA A 215 -13.59 -10.63 -5.13
CA ALA A 215 -14.66 -9.75 -4.69
C ALA A 215 -14.18 -8.29 -4.56
N ILE A 216 -13.03 -8.09 -3.92
CA ILE A 216 -12.40 -6.77 -3.77
C ILE A 216 -12.07 -6.17 -5.14
N LEU A 217 -11.45 -6.95 -6.02
CA LEU A 217 -11.06 -6.50 -7.37
C LEU A 217 -12.27 -6.17 -8.24
N TYR A 218 -13.41 -6.82 -8.01
CA TYR A 218 -14.64 -6.45 -8.69
C TYR A 218 -15.16 -5.09 -8.20
N LEU A 219 -15.23 -4.90 -6.87
CA LEU A 219 -15.68 -3.64 -6.27
C LEU A 219 -14.75 -2.45 -6.58
N SER A 220 -13.45 -2.69 -6.77
CA SER A 220 -12.46 -1.62 -7.00
C SER A 220 -12.43 -1.08 -8.44
N LYS A 221 -13.01 -1.78 -9.41
CA LYS A 221 -12.92 -1.42 -10.84
C LYS A 221 -13.81 -0.25 -11.25
N GLU A 222 -14.89 0.03 -10.53
CA GLU A 222 -15.79 1.14 -10.85
C GLU A 222 -15.33 2.42 -10.12
N VAL A 223 -14.61 3.27 -10.85
CA VAL A 223 -14.14 4.58 -10.37
C VAL A 223 -15.12 5.65 -10.85
N GLY A 224 -16.04 6.10 -9.99
CA GLY A 224 -17.04 7.14 -10.27
C GLY A 224 -17.92 7.44 -9.05
N GLU A 225 -18.80 8.45 -9.12
CA GLU A 225 -19.66 8.89 -7.99
C GLU A 225 -20.65 7.81 -7.49
N GLU A 226 -20.90 6.77 -8.30
CA GLU A 226 -21.77 5.61 -7.97
C GLU A 226 -20.97 4.31 -7.71
N GLY A 227 -19.63 4.37 -7.67
CA GLY A 227 -18.76 3.21 -7.52
C GLY A 227 -18.56 2.74 -6.08
N TYR A 228 -18.23 1.46 -5.91
CA TYR A 228 -17.97 0.82 -4.60
C TYR A 228 -16.47 0.77 -4.26
N ASN A 229 -15.67 1.65 -4.85
CA ASN A 229 -14.22 1.69 -4.65
C ASN A 229 -13.84 2.04 -3.19
N ILE A 230 -14.62 2.90 -2.53
CA ILE A 230 -14.45 3.22 -1.11
C ILE A 230 -14.69 1.97 -0.26
N ASP A 231 -15.77 1.22 -0.52
CA ASP A 231 -16.07 -0.03 0.18
C ASP A 231 -14.96 -1.05 -0.07
N ALA A 232 -14.47 -1.17 -1.31
CA ALA A 232 -13.37 -2.07 -1.66
C ALA A 232 -12.10 -1.79 -0.84
N VAL A 233 -11.77 -0.51 -0.61
CA VAL A 233 -10.61 -0.09 0.20
C VAL A 233 -10.79 -0.45 1.66
N HIS A 234 -11.98 -0.27 2.23
CA HIS A 234 -12.19 -0.54 3.67
C HIS A 234 -12.35 -2.05 3.93
N ILE A 235 -13.02 -2.79 3.04
CA ILE A 235 -13.07 -4.26 3.08
C ILE A 235 -11.65 -4.84 2.96
N SER A 236 -10.83 -4.29 2.06
CA SER A 236 -9.42 -4.61 1.92
C SER A 236 -8.64 -4.52 3.23
N ILE A 237 -8.78 -3.41 3.96
CA ILE A 237 -8.12 -3.19 5.25
C ILE A 237 -8.58 -4.27 6.26
N VAL A 238 -9.88 -4.49 6.39
CA VAL A 238 -10.45 -5.46 7.34
C VAL A 238 -9.98 -6.89 7.05
N LEU A 239 -9.96 -7.30 5.78
CA LEU A 239 -9.52 -8.64 5.39
C LEU A 239 -8.01 -8.83 5.59
N ALA A 240 -7.22 -7.78 5.34
CA ALA A 240 -5.79 -7.81 5.64
C ALA A 240 -5.55 -7.92 7.16
N ASP A 241 -6.28 -7.16 7.98
CA ASP A 241 -6.15 -7.17 9.43
C ASP A 241 -6.53 -8.52 10.05
N HIS A 242 -7.53 -9.20 9.49
CA HIS A 242 -7.87 -10.56 9.87
C HIS A 242 -6.92 -11.65 9.33
N GLY A 243 -5.93 -11.29 8.51
CA GLY A 243 -4.94 -12.23 7.98
C GLY A 243 -5.49 -13.25 6.97
N VAL A 244 -6.74 -13.07 6.50
CA VAL A 244 -7.43 -14.05 5.64
C VAL A 244 -7.03 -13.98 4.16
N LEU A 245 -6.18 -13.01 3.78
CA LEU A 245 -5.69 -12.85 2.41
C LEU A 245 -4.52 -13.78 2.06
N LEU A 246 -3.87 -14.40 3.07
CA LEU A 246 -2.65 -15.19 2.91
C LEU A 246 -2.93 -16.68 2.57
N GLU A 247 -4.18 -17.13 2.69
CA GLU A 247 -4.58 -18.53 2.50
C GLU A 247 -5.07 -18.80 1.08
N GLY A 248 -4.13 -18.92 0.14
CA GLY A 248 -4.37 -19.52 -1.17
C GLY A 248 -4.23 -21.04 -1.14
N SER A 249 -5.07 -21.76 -0.37
CA SER A 249 -5.08 -23.23 -0.35
C SER A 249 -6.13 -23.87 -1.28
N GLY A 250 -6.53 -23.17 -2.35
CA GLY A 250 -7.39 -23.72 -3.40
C GLY A 250 -6.58 -24.04 -4.65
N THR A 251 -6.43 -25.33 -4.96
CA THR A 251 -5.73 -25.83 -6.17
C THR A 251 -6.55 -25.64 -7.44
N GLY A 252 -6.95 -24.41 -7.76
CA GLY A 252 -7.75 -24.07 -8.93
C GLY A 252 -7.39 -22.71 -9.51
N GLN A 253 -6.68 -22.71 -10.65
CA GLN A 253 -6.18 -21.57 -11.41
C GLN A 253 -4.98 -20.82 -10.82
N LYS A 254 -3.79 -21.33 -11.18
CA LYS A 254 -2.53 -20.58 -11.29
C LYS A 254 -2.68 -19.49 -12.37
N MET A 255 -3.43 -18.43 -12.11
CA MET A 255 -3.20 -17.14 -12.76
C MET A 255 -2.08 -16.46 -11.96
N GLY A 256 -1.04 -15.98 -12.63
CA GLY A 256 0.26 -15.58 -12.05
C GLY A 256 0.14 -14.96 -10.67
N ILE A 257 0.74 -15.60 -9.67
CA ILE A 257 0.56 -15.34 -8.24
C ILE A 257 1.07 -13.93 -7.92
N MET A 258 0.22 -12.93 -8.15
CA MET A 258 0.31 -11.65 -7.47
C MET A 258 -0.08 -11.92 -6.04
N ASP A 259 0.79 -11.50 -5.13
CA ASP A 259 0.55 -11.54 -3.70
C ASP A 259 -0.75 -10.77 -3.41
N ALA A 260 -1.75 -11.46 -2.83
CA ALA A 260 -3.05 -10.86 -2.54
C ALA A 260 -2.92 -9.65 -1.61
N CYS A 261 -1.93 -9.68 -0.70
CA CYS A 261 -1.56 -8.55 0.14
C CYS A 261 -1.04 -7.38 -0.70
N ALA A 262 -0.29 -7.64 -1.78
CA ALA A 262 0.19 -6.62 -2.68
C ALA A 262 -0.90 -5.94 -3.50
N GLU A 263 -1.87 -6.70 -3.98
CA GLU A 263 -3.03 -6.15 -4.69
C GLU A 263 -3.86 -5.26 -3.77
N VAL A 264 -4.20 -5.78 -2.59
CA VAL A 264 -4.97 -5.05 -1.59
C VAL A 264 -4.22 -3.78 -1.13
N ALA A 265 -2.93 -3.87 -0.85
CA ALA A 265 -2.11 -2.71 -0.52
C ALA A 265 -2.05 -1.68 -1.66
N SER A 266 -2.01 -2.13 -2.91
CA SER A 266 -2.04 -1.25 -4.08
C SER A 266 -3.35 -0.48 -4.17
N ILE A 267 -4.49 -1.13 -3.92
CA ILE A 267 -5.82 -0.49 -3.87
C ILE A 267 -5.87 0.59 -2.77
N ILE A 268 -5.42 0.26 -1.56
CA ILE A 268 -5.38 1.19 -0.43
C ILE A 268 -4.45 2.38 -0.74
N ARG A 269 -3.25 2.12 -1.28
CA ARG A 269 -2.30 3.16 -1.71
C ARG A 269 -2.90 4.07 -2.77
N GLN A 270 -3.54 3.50 -3.79
CA GLN A 270 -4.15 4.28 -4.86
C GLN A 270 -5.22 5.22 -4.33
N TYR A 271 -6.02 4.76 -3.37
CA TYR A 271 -6.99 5.61 -2.68
C TYR A 271 -6.32 6.73 -1.87
N GLY A 272 -5.28 6.41 -1.08
CA GLY A 272 -4.48 7.41 -0.35
C GLY A 272 -3.86 8.48 -1.27
N SER A 273 -3.44 8.09 -2.48
CA SER A 273 -2.85 9.01 -3.48
C SER A 273 -3.85 10.06 -4.00
N VAL A 274 -5.16 9.82 -3.87
CA VAL A 274 -6.18 10.81 -4.20
C VAL A 274 -6.08 11.98 -3.22
N PHE A 275 -6.00 11.72 -1.91
CA PHE A 275 -5.83 12.77 -0.90
C PHE A 275 -4.51 13.51 -1.05
N LEU A 276 -3.46 12.80 -1.47
CA LEU A 276 -2.14 13.40 -1.69
C LEU A 276 -2.19 14.46 -2.79
N ARG A 277 -2.94 14.17 -3.88
CA ARG A 277 -3.17 15.12 -4.98
C ARG A 277 -4.02 16.32 -4.55
N HIS A 278 -4.90 16.15 -3.57
CA HIS A 278 -5.70 17.23 -2.99
C HIS A 278 -4.98 17.99 -1.86
N GLY A 279 -3.75 17.60 -1.51
CA GLY A 279 -2.95 18.24 -0.46
C GLY A 279 -3.33 17.87 0.98
N ASN A 280 -4.21 16.89 1.19
CA ASN A 280 -4.55 16.41 2.52
C ASN A 280 -3.54 15.33 2.96
N LEU A 281 -2.42 15.78 3.51
CA LEU A 281 -1.31 14.90 3.91
C LEU A 281 -1.63 14.03 5.12
N GLU A 282 -2.52 14.46 6.02
CA GLU A 282 -2.93 13.69 7.20
C GLU A 282 -3.67 12.41 6.78
N LEU A 283 -4.70 12.53 5.93
CA LEU A 283 -5.40 11.37 5.40
C LEU A 283 -4.52 10.52 4.49
N THR A 284 -3.63 11.12 3.69
CA THR A 284 -2.66 10.34 2.92
C THR A 284 -1.80 9.47 3.84
N LEU A 285 -1.29 10.03 4.93
CA LEU A 285 -0.44 9.31 5.86
C LEU A 285 -1.16 8.10 6.46
N GLU A 286 -2.42 8.27 6.90
CA GLU A 286 -3.21 7.17 7.43
C GLU A 286 -3.39 6.03 6.41
N TYR A 287 -3.85 6.35 5.19
CA TYR A 287 -4.04 5.32 4.15
C TYR A 287 -2.71 4.70 3.68
N TYR A 288 -1.64 5.48 3.58
CA TYR A 288 -0.33 4.97 3.21
C TYR A 288 0.24 4.01 4.27
N ALA A 289 0.02 4.33 5.55
CA ALA A 289 0.42 3.44 6.62
C ALA A 289 -0.41 2.15 6.63
N GLN A 290 -1.73 2.24 6.37
CA GLN A 290 -2.59 1.05 6.19
C GLN A 290 -2.21 0.22 4.97
N ALA A 291 -1.83 0.83 3.85
CA ALA A 291 -1.35 0.12 2.67
C ALA A 291 -0.06 -0.67 2.99
N ALA A 292 0.89 -0.04 3.67
CA ALA A 292 2.11 -0.71 4.10
C ALA A 292 1.84 -1.82 5.14
N ALA A 293 0.87 -1.63 6.03
CA ALA A 293 0.45 -2.66 6.96
C ALA A 293 -0.19 -3.86 6.24
N ALA A 294 -1.08 -3.61 5.27
CA ALA A 294 -1.69 -4.65 4.45
C ALA A 294 -0.63 -5.48 3.70
N MET A 295 0.42 -4.85 3.13
CA MET A 295 1.57 -5.58 2.57
C MET A 295 2.24 -6.52 3.58
N GLY A 296 2.29 -6.12 4.86
CA GLY A 296 2.88 -6.89 5.93
C GLY A 296 1.93 -7.90 6.59
N GLY A 297 0.72 -8.08 6.07
CA GLY A 297 -0.30 -8.96 6.67
C GLY A 297 -1.22 -8.27 7.71
N GLY A 298 -1.47 -6.97 7.58
CA GLY A 298 -2.45 -6.21 8.37
C GLY A 298 -2.05 -6.02 9.83
N GLU A 299 -2.99 -6.23 10.76
CA GLU A 299 -2.86 -6.15 12.22
C GLU A 299 -1.57 -6.79 12.77
N ILE A 300 -1.24 -7.99 12.29
CA ILE A 300 -0.04 -8.72 12.72
C ILE A 300 1.24 -7.92 12.46
N SER A 301 1.26 -7.14 11.38
CA SER A 301 2.37 -6.26 11.02
C SER A 301 2.50 -5.06 11.97
N TRP A 302 1.39 -4.52 12.46
CA TRP A 302 1.37 -3.42 13.44
C TRP A 302 1.97 -3.86 14.77
N ILE A 303 1.66 -5.08 15.20
CA ILE A 303 2.12 -5.64 16.48
C ILE A 303 3.55 -6.21 16.37
N GLY A 304 4.14 -6.23 15.18
CA GLY A 304 5.50 -6.74 14.95
C GLY A 304 5.61 -8.25 15.08
N ARG A 305 4.51 -8.99 14.87
CA ARG A 305 4.46 -10.46 14.92
C ARG A 305 4.48 -11.12 13.54
N GLY A 306 4.60 -10.33 12.47
CA GLY A 306 4.69 -10.83 11.10
C GLY A 306 5.98 -11.61 10.86
N ASN A 307 6.00 -12.41 9.80
CA ASN A 307 7.22 -13.10 9.39
C ASN A 307 8.27 -12.09 8.88
N ALA A 308 9.53 -12.52 8.76
CA ALA A 308 10.64 -11.64 8.39
C ALA A 308 10.45 -11.00 7.01
N ASP A 309 9.88 -11.73 6.04
CA ASP A 309 9.65 -11.25 4.68
C ASP A 309 8.51 -10.23 4.62
N GLN A 310 7.40 -10.47 5.32
CA GLN A 310 6.28 -9.55 5.48
C GLN A 310 6.72 -8.25 6.13
N GLN A 311 7.48 -8.34 7.22
CA GLN A 311 7.99 -7.15 7.90
C GLN A 311 8.96 -6.36 7.00
N ARG A 312 9.75 -7.05 6.18
CA ARG A 312 10.61 -6.42 5.18
C ARG A 312 9.79 -5.73 4.08
N GLN A 313 8.79 -6.39 3.51
CA GLN A 313 7.91 -5.83 2.47
C GLN A 313 7.14 -4.60 2.98
N ARG A 314 6.55 -4.70 4.18
CA ARG A 314 5.95 -3.56 4.87
C ARG A 314 6.92 -2.41 5.02
N SER A 315 8.12 -2.68 5.54
CA SER A 315 9.12 -1.63 5.80
C SER A 315 9.56 -0.93 4.51
N LEU A 316 9.73 -1.68 3.43
CA LEU A 316 10.08 -1.13 2.12
C LEU A 316 8.97 -0.23 1.57
N MET A 317 7.71 -0.70 1.58
CA MET A 317 6.58 0.12 1.11
C MET A 317 6.39 1.36 1.98
N LEU A 318 6.43 1.20 3.31
CA LEU A 318 6.28 2.32 4.24
C LEU A 318 7.33 3.40 3.98
N ARG A 319 8.61 3.04 3.84
CA ARG A 319 9.68 4.00 3.53
C ARG A 319 9.42 4.72 2.21
N GLN A 320 9.04 3.99 1.16
CA GLN A 320 8.71 4.59 -0.14
C GLN A 320 7.57 5.62 -0.03
N LEU A 321 6.50 5.26 0.67
CA LEU A 321 5.31 6.10 0.82
C LEU A 321 5.57 7.32 1.72
N LEU A 322 6.32 7.15 2.80
CA LEU A 322 6.73 8.26 3.66
C LEU A 322 7.68 9.21 2.92
N THR A 323 8.57 8.71 2.07
CA THR A 323 9.38 9.57 1.19
C THR A 323 8.48 10.37 0.25
N GLU A 324 7.44 9.77 -0.33
CA GLU A 324 6.50 10.52 -1.18
C GLU A 324 5.83 11.68 -0.43
N ILE A 325 5.47 11.48 0.84
CA ILE A 325 4.92 12.54 1.71
C ILE A 325 5.98 13.59 2.02
N LEU A 326 7.21 13.21 2.40
CA LEU A 326 8.33 14.14 2.65
C LEU A 326 8.59 15.07 1.46
N LEU A 327 8.40 14.56 0.24
CA LEU A 327 8.57 15.31 -1.00
C LEU A 327 7.42 16.28 -1.31
N ARG A 328 6.34 16.30 -0.54
CA ARG A 328 5.27 17.30 -0.66
C ARG A 328 5.50 18.51 0.24
N ASP A 329 4.83 19.59 -0.08
CA ASP A 329 4.90 20.82 0.72
C ASP A 329 4.10 20.60 2.01
N GLY A 330 4.69 20.89 3.16
CA GLY A 330 4.13 20.53 4.47
C GLY A 330 4.45 19.10 4.91
N GLY A 331 5.07 18.25 4.07
CA GLY A 331 5.43 16.88 4.42
C GLY A 331 6.49 16.78 5.52
N ILE A 332 7.55 17.59 5.41
CA ILE A 332 8.62 17.67 6.42
C ILE A 332 8.05 18.07 7.80
N PRO A 333 7.31 19.18 7.97
CA PRO A 333 6.76 19.54 9.29
C PRO A 333 5.72 18.54 9.80
N LEU A 334 4.92 17.89 8.95
CA LEU A 334 3.99 16.84 9.37
C LEU A 334 4.72 15.62 9.96
N LEU A 335 5.68 15.09 9.21
CA LEU A 335 6.38 13.86 9.61
C LEU A 335 7.40 14.10 10.71
N LEU A 336 8.15 15.21 10.63
CA LEU A 336 9.26 15.49 11.55
C LEU A 336 8.90 16.41 12.71
N GLY A 337 7.77 17.11 12.66
CA GLY A 337 7.43 18.14 13.64
C GLY A 337 8.33 19.38 13.50
N PRO A 338 8.42 20.22 14.54
CA PRO A 338 9.20 21.46 14.48
C PRO A 338 10.71 21.24 14.57
N ARG A 339 11.18 20.13 15.15
CA ARG A 339 12.63 19.85 15.37
C ARG A 339 12.97 18.36 15.32
N GLY A 340 14.24 18.08 15.01
CA GLY A 340 14.83 16.74 15.10
C GLY A 340 14.38 15.74 14.03
N THR A 341 14.55 14.46 14.33
CA THR A 341 14.30 13.32 13.43
C THR A 341 12.87 12.78 13.52
N GLY A 342 11.91 13.64 13.90
CA GLY A 342 10.49 13.27 13.98
C GLY A 342 10.04 12.70 15.32
N ASP A 343 10.64 13.11 16.44
CA ASP A 343 10.15 12.78 17.78
C ASP A 343 8.84 13.49 18.14
N GLU A 344 8.63 14.68 17.60
CA GLU A 344 7.47 15.55 17.82
C GLU A 344 6.51 15.56 16.61
N GLY A 345 6.81 14.75 15.57
CA GLY A 345 5.98 14.60 14.38
C GLY A 345 5.33 13.21 14.29
N GLU A 346 4.63 12.98 13.18
CA GLU A 346 3.90 11.73 12.96
C GLU A 346 4.80 10.51 12.68
N LEU A 347 6.05 10.73 12.25
CA LEU A 347 6.99 9.66 11.89
C LEU A 347 7.24 8.67 13.04
N ARG A 348 7.28 9.16 14.28
CA ARG A 348 7.50 8.33 15.48
C ARG A 348 6.45 7.22 15.64
N LYS A 349 5.20 7.45 15.21
CA LYS A 349 4.11 6.46 15.33
C LYS A 349 4.36 5.22 14.47
N TYR A 350 5.08 5.39 13.35
CA TYR A 350 5.32 4.34 12.36
C TYR A 350 6.73 3.76 12.44
N MET A 351 7.70 4.55 12.95
CA MET A 351 9.08 4.14 13.14
C MET A 351 9.54 4.47 14.55
N MET A 352 9.44 3.50 15.46
CA MET A 352 9.74 3.70 16.88
C MET A 352 11.24 3.88 17.16
N ASP A 353 12.09 3.16 16.43
CA ASP A 353 13.54 3.19 16.62
C ASP A 353 14.16 4.46 16.01
N TRP A 354 14.96 5.15 16.82
CA TRP A 354 15.61 6.40 16.41
C TRP A 354 16.67 6.17 15.33
N ARG A 355 17.42 5.06 15.37
CA ARG A 355 18.44 4.76 14.36
C ARG A 355 17.81 4.48 13.00
N SER A 356 16.72 3.73 13.01
CA SER A 356 15.94 3.44 11.81
C SER A 356 15.36 4.71 11.18
N ARG A 357 14.89 5.66 12.00
CA ARG A 357 14.42 6.98 11.55
C ARG A 357 15.57 7.81 10.96
N GLU A 358 16.69 7.90 11.64
CA GLU A 358 17.89 8.59 11.14
C GLU A 358 18.32 8.02 9.78
N GLN A 359 18.47 6.70 9.67
CA GLN A 359 18.85 6.04 8.42
C GLN A 359 17.85 6.32 7.29
N PHE A 360 16.54 6.25 7.59
CA PHE A 360 15.49 6.60 6.63
C PHE A 360 15.63 8.03 6.10
N LEU A 361 15.86 8.99 6.99
CA LEU A 361 15.96 10.39 6.61
C LEU A 361 17.23 10.68 5.80
N LEU A 362 18.35 10.04 6.13
CA LEU A 362 19.58 10.14 5.33
C LEU A 362 19.40 9.58 3.92
N GLU A 363 18.72 8.44 3.77
CA GLU A 363 18.40 7.87 2.45
C GLU A 363 17.42 8.76 1.67
N ALA A 364 16.39 9.30 2.32
CA ALA A 364 15.45 10.22 1.69
C ALA A 364 16.12 11.52 1.24
N ALA A 365 17.03 12.08 2.06
CA ALA A 365 17.80 13.27 1.72
C ALA A 365 18.73 13.03 0.52
N HIS A 366 19.36 11.86 0.44
CA HIS A 366 20.18 11.46 -0.69
C HIS A 366 19.35 11.34 -1.98
N GLN A 367 18.19 10.69 -1.91
CA GLN A 367 17.26 10.59 -3.05
C GLN A 367 16.80 11.98 -3.53
N CYS A 368 16.53 12.91 -2.60
CA CYS A 368 16.23 14.30 -2.95
C CYS A 368 17.39 14.96 -3.70
N GLN A 369 18.63 14.71 -3.26
CA GLN A 369 19.83 15.27 -3.89
C GLN A 369 20.05 14.73 -5.30
N GLU A 370 19.84 13.43 -5.52
CA GLU A 370 19.91 12.78 -6.85
C GLU A 370 18.81 13.29 -7.79
N ALA A 371 17.60 13.54 -7.25
CA ALA A 371 16.49 14.12 -7.99
C ALA A 371 16.62 15.63 -8.24
N GLY A 372 17.65 16.29 -7.71
CA GLY A 372 17.88 17.74 -7.84
C GLY A 372 17.02 18.61 -6.90
N LEU A 373 16.31 18.01 -5.94
CA LEU A 373 15.49 18.69 -4.92
C LEU A 373 16.36 19.12 -3.72
N TYR A 374 17.34 19.98 -3.98
CA TYR A 374 18.36 20.35 -2.98
C TYR A 374 17.79 21.02 -1.73
N GLU A 375 16.76 21.87 -1.85
CA GLU A 375 16.16 22.55 -0.70
C GLU A 375 15.60 21.55 0.33
N LYS A 376 14.91 20.50 -0.14
CA LYS A 376 14.37 19.44 0.71
C LYS A 376 15.49 18.59 1.31
N SER A 377 16.50 18.25 0.50
CA SER A 377 17.69 17.51 0.95
C SER A 377 18.41 18.23 2.09
N ILE A 378 18.67 19.54 1.92
CA ILE A 378 19.33 20.39 2.92
C ILE A 378 18.50 20.45 4.21
N GLU A 379 17.19 20.68 4.10
CA GLU A 379 16.32 20.73 5.27
C GLU A 379 16.34 19.38 6.02
N ILE A 380 16.24 18.24 5.33
CA ILE A 380 16.29 16.93 5.98
C ILE A 380 17.65 16.68 6.66
N TYR A 381 18.77 16.96 5.98
CA TYR A 381 20.10 16.83 6.60
C TYR A 381 20.26 17.72 7.83
N LYS A 382 19.74 18.96 7.78
CA LYS A 382 19.72 19.88 8.92
C LYS A 382 18.91 19.30 10.09
N ARG A 383 17.75 18.67 9.83
CA ARG A 383 16.91 18.04 10.85
C ARG A 383 17.55 16.82 11.51
N VAL A 384 18.28 16.03 10.72
CA VAL A 384 19.01 14.86 11.21
C VAL A 384 20.25 15.25 12.03
N GLY A 385 20.81 16.44 11.78
CA GLY A 385 22.06 16.90 12.39
C GLY A 385 23.30 16.59 11.54
N ALA A 386 23.11 16.15 10.29
CA ALA A 386 24.18 15.97 9.30
C ALA A 386 24.60 17.32 8.69
N PHE A 387 25.01 18.26 9.53
CA PHE A 387 25.27 19.65 9.17
C PHE A 387 26.39 19.80 8.13
N ALA A 388 27.44 18.98 8.20
CA ALA A 388 28.53 19.01 7.21
C ALA A 388 28.01 18.70 5.80
N THR A 389 27.20 17.65 5.64
CA THR A 389 26.61 17.25 4.35
C THR A 389 25.59 18.28 3.83
N ALA A 390 24.82 18.89 4.74
CA ALA A 390 23.95 20.01 4.39
C ALA A 390 24.74 21.19 3.81
N LEU A 391 25.82 21.60 4.49
CA LEU A 391 26.69 22.69 4.05
C LEU A 391 27.44 22.35 2.75
N GLU A 392 27.91 21.11 2.59
CA GLU A 392 28.52 20.66 1.34
C GLU A 392 27.54 20.78 0.16
N THR A 393 26.29 20.36 0.36
CA THR A 393 25.24 20.49 -0.66
C THR A 393 24.96 21.96 -1.00
N ILE A 394 24.92 22.84 0.01
CA ILE A 394 24.79 24.29 -0.16
C ILE A 394 25.99 24.85 -0.94
N ASN A 395 27.21 24.49 -0.57
CA ASN A 395 28.45 24.93 -1.20
C ASN A 395 28.50 24.53 -2.69
N LYS A 396 28.11 23.29 -3.00
CA LYS A 396 27.95 22.83 -4.38
C LYS A 396 26.94 23.69 -5.15
N CYS A 397 25.74 23.85 -4.61
CA CYS A 397 24.67 24.63 -5.25
C CYS A 397 25.05 26.11 -5.43
N LEU A 398 25.77 26.68 -4.47
CA LEU A 398 26.21 28.07 -4.49
C LEU A 398 27.31 28.27 -5.54
N SER A 399 28.28 27.36 -5.61
CA SER A 399 29.28 27.32 -6.68
C SER A 399 28.62 27.29 -8.06
N ASP A 400 27.65 26.39 -8.26
CA ASP A 400 26.94 26.27 -9.53
C ASP A 400 26.14 27.54 -9.87
N ALA A 401 25.51 28.17 -8.87
CA ALA A 401 24.81 29.43 -9.03
C ALA A 401 25.76 30.58 -9.43
N ILE A 402 26.92 30.70 -8.77
CA ILE A 402 27.96 31.69 -9.10
C ILE A 402 28.43 31.50 -10.55
N CYS A 403 28.81 30.28 -10.92
CA CYS A 403 29.23 29.96 -12.29
C CYS A 403 28.13 30.26 -13.33
N ALA A 404 26.87 29.98 -13.01
CA ALA A 404 25.75 30.27 -13.91
C ALA A 404 25.52 31.77 -14.10
N MET A 405 25.66 32.58 -13.04
CA MET A 405 25.55 34.04 -13.11
C MET A 405 26.64 34.63 -14.00
N LEU A 406 27.86 34.12 -13.87
CA LEU A 406 29.02 34.58 -14.63
C LEU A 406 28.89 34.32 -16.13
N ARG A 407 28.08 33.33 -16.50
CA ARG A 407 27.70 33.02 -17.88
C ARG A 407 26.45 33.77 -18.37
N GLY A 408 25.95 34.74 -17.58
CA GLY A 408 24.88 35.64 -17.97
C GLY A 408 23.45 35.17 -17.66
N ARG A 409 23.25 34.14 -16.80
CA ARG A 409 21.89 33.75 -16.38
C ARG A 409 21.34 34.70 -15.31
N LEU A 410 20.08 35.12 -15.46
CA LEU A 410 19.45 36.15 -14.64
C LEU A 410 19.03 35.67 -13.23
N ASP A 411 18.68 34.39 -13.06
CA ASP A 411 18.09 33.86 -11.80
C ASP A 411 19.10 33.52 -10.69
N GLY A 412 20.40 33.70 -10.94
CA GLY A 412 21.41 33.23 -10.00
C GLY A 412 21.58 34.09 -8.74
N ASP A 413 21.26 35.39 -8.80
CA ASP A 413 21.44 36.32 -7.66
C ASP A 413 20.52 36.00 -6.47
N SER A 414 19.23 35.79 -6.74
CA SER A 414 18.24 35.43 -5.72
C SER A 414 18.54 34.04 -5.14
N ARG A 415 18.88 33.08 -6.00
CA ARG A 415 19.26 31.72 -5.60
C ARG A 415 20.51 31.71 -4.72
N ALA A 416 21.54 32.47 -5.08
CA ALA A 416 22.75 32.60 -4.28
C ALA A 416 22.48 33.23 -2.91
N ALA A 417 21.63 34.26 -2.84
CA ALA A 417 21.23 34.87 -1.58
C ALA A 417 20.45 33.89 -0.67
N ALA A 418 19.52 33.11 -1.24
CA ALA A 418 18.77 32.09 -0.51
C ALA A 418 19.68 30.97 0.04
N LEU A 419 20.65 30.52 -0.75
CA LEU A 419 21.63 29.51 -0.33
C LEU A 419 22.54 30.01 0.79
N ILE A 420 22.98 31.27 0.73
CA ILE A 420 23.75 31.90 1.81
C ILE A 420 22.91 31.99 3.09
N TYR A 421 21.66 32.43 2.98
CA TYR A 421 20.74 32.46 4.13
C TYR A 421 20.57 31.06 4.74
N SER A 422 20.32 30.05 3.90
CA SER A 422 20.20 28.65 4.33
C SER A 422 21.48 28.12 5.00
N GLY A 423 22.66 28.45 4.46
CA GLY A 423 23.94 28.07 5.07
C GLY A 423 24.14 28.70 6.44
N ASN A 424 23.77 29.96 6.60
CA ASN A 424 23.81 30.63 7.90
C ASN A 424 22.79 30.04 8.88
N ASP A 425 21.57 29.71 8.43
CA ASP A 425 20.55 29.05 9.26
C ASP A 425 21.02 27.68 9.78
N VAL A 426 21.69 26.88 8.92
CA VAL A 426 22.32 25.61 9.30
C VAL A 426 23.39 25.83 10.38
N LEU A 427 24.25 26.85 10.21
CA LEU A 427 25.30 27.18 11.18
C LEU A 427 24.74 27.71 12.51
N GLU A 428 23.70 28.54 12.48
CA GLU A 428 23.02 29.01 13.69
C GLU A 428 22.38 27.85 14.46
N THR A 429 21.75 26.91 13.75
CA THR A 429 21.18 25.69 14.35
C THR A 429 22.27 24.85 15.02
N PHE A 430 23.44 24.72 14.39
CA PHE A 430 24.58 24.00 14.95
C PHE A 430 25.18 24.65 16.20
N LYS A 431 25.01 25.96 16.45
CA LYS A 431 25.56 26.62 17.66
C LYS A 431 24.97 26.11 18.98
N TYR A 432 23.84 25.41 18.94
CA TYR A 432 23.17 24.83 20.11
C TYR A 432 23.14 23.29 20.04
N PRO A 433 24.26 22.57 19.82
CA PRO A 433 24.19 21.15 19.54
C PRO A 433 24.07 20.35 20.83
N SER A 434 23.20 19.34 20.80
CA SER A 434 23.29 18.16 21.65
C SER A 434 24.47 17.31 21.17
N GLU A 435 25.48 17.11 22.01
CA GLU A 435 26.60 16.15 21.88
C GLU A 435 27.14 15.85 20.45
N ALA A 436 27.55 16.87 19.69
CA ALA A 436 28.26 16.65 18.42
C ALA A 436 29.69 16.13 18.66
N ARG A 437 30.10 15.07 17.95
CA ARG A 437 31.45 14.49 18.03
C ARG A 437 32.48 15.48 17.51
N LEU A 438 33.70 15.46 18.07
CA LEU A 438 34.78 16.40 17.70
C LEU A 438 35.09 16.40 16.20
N GLN A 439 35.07 15.23 15.56
CA GLN A 439 35.36 15.06 14.13
C GLN A 439 34.30 15.74 13.23
N ASP A 440 33.04 15.79 13.67
CA ASP A 440 31.98 16.48 12.93
C ASP A 440 32.20 18.00 12.95
N LYS A 441 32.78 18.54 14.03
CA LYS A 441 33.06 19.98 14.16
C LYS A 441 34.13 20.45 13.19
N GLU A 442 35.15 19.63 12.95
CA GLU A 442 36.21 19.93 11.98
C GLU A 442 35.64 19.98 10.56
N LEU A 443 34.89 18.95 10.16
CA LEU A 443 34.22 18.90 8.85
C LEU A 443 33.26 20.09 8.64
N ILE A 444 32.48 20.45 9.67
CA ILE A 444 31.59 21.61 9.61
C ILE A 444 32.40 22.90 9.45
N SER A 445 33.52 23.07 10.16
CA SER A 445 34.41 24.23 10.05
C SER A 445 35.04 24.33 8.66
N GLU A 446 35.44 23.20 8.06
CA GLU A 446 35.92 23.14 6.68
C GLU A 446 34.84 23.61 5.70
N GLN A 447 33.63 23.07 5.79
CA GLN A 447 32.52 23.45 4.91
C GLN A 447 32.07 24.91 5.13
N GLN A 448 32.13 25.42 6.37
CA GLN A 448 31.91 26.83 6.66
C GLN A 448 32.96 27.71 5.98
N THR A 449 34.23 27.28 5.98
CA THR A 449 35.30 28.02 5.30
C THR A 449 35.05 28.09 3.80
N VAL A 450 34.62 26.98 3.18
CA VAL A 450 34.24 26.93 1.77
C VAL A 450 33.07 27.89 1.48
N LEU A 451 32.04 27.92 2.35
CA LEU A 451 30.92 28.85 2.22
C LEU A 451 31.40 30.32 2.21
N ARG A 452 32.27 30.70 3.15
CA ARG A 452 32.83 32.08 3.21
C ARG A 452 33.69 32.42 2.00
N GLN A 453 34.45 31.45 1.47
CA GLN A 453 35.22 31.64 0.24
C GLN A 453 34.30 31.90 -0.97
N LEU A 454 33.22 31.12 -1.11
CA LEU A 454 32.23 31.32 -2.18
C LEU A 454 31.47 32.66 -2.03
N GLU A 455 31.11 33.05 -0.81
CA GLU A 455 30.54 34.37 -0.51
C GLU A 455 31.45 35.52 -0.94
N ALA A 456 32.76 35.42 -0.67
CA ALA A 456 33.74 36.42 -1.08
C ALA A 456 33.86 36.52 -2.61
N ILE A 457 33.85 35.38 -3.32
CA ILE A 457 33.83 35.35 -4.80
C ILE A 457 32.57 36.01 -5.34
N LEU A 458 31.41 35.68 -4.77
CA LEU A 458 30.13 36.28 -5.16
C LEU A 458 30.12 37.79 -4.94
N PHE A 459 30.70 38.27 -3.83
CA PHE A 459 30.79 39.68 -3.52
C PHE A 459 31.62 40.45 -4.56
N VAL A 460 32.78 39.92 -4.95
CA VAL A 460 33.61 40.48 -6.03
C VAL A 460 32.80 40.59 -7.34
N HIS A 461 32.09 39.53 -7.71
CA HIS A 461 31.27 39.54 -8.92
C HIS A 461 30.18 40.61 -8.88
N LYS A 462 29.49 40.77 -7.74
CA LYS A 462 28.46 41.81 -7.57
C LYS A 462 29.01 43.22 -7.72
N LEU A 463 30.18 43.51 -7.13
CA LEU A 463 30.87 44.80 -7.29
C LEU A 463 31.23 45.07 -8.76
N ALA A 464 31.80 44.06 -9.43
CA ALA A 464 32.17 44.17 -10.84
C ALA A 464 30.95 44.42 -11.75
N ARG A 465 29.83 43.73 -11.49
CA ARG A 465 28.57 43.91 -12.23
C ARG A 465 27.94 45.28 -11.98
N ALA A 466 28.11 45.85 -10.78
CA ALA A 466 27.66 47.20 -10.45
C ALA A 466 28.56 48.31 -11.04
N GLY A 467 29.62 47.97 -11.77
CA GLY A 467 30.59 48.93 -12.32
C GLY A 467 31.60 49.47 -11.31
N GLN A 468 31.60 48.94 -10.08
CA GLN A 468 32.53 49.34 -9.01
C GLN A 468 33.86 48.58 -9.14
N TYR A 469 34.56 48.81 -10.26
CA TYR A 469 35.75 48.03 -10.63
C TYR A 469 36.92 48.16 -9.64
N VAL A 470 37.14 49.36 -9.07
CA VAL A 470 38.22 49.61 -8.09
C VAL A 470 37.99 48.82 -6.81
N ASP A 471 36.75 48.82 -6.31
CA ASP A 471 36.39 48.09 -5.09
C ASP A 471 36.43 46.57 -5.33
N ALA A 472 35.97 46.10 -6.50
CA ALA A 472 36.10 44.70 -6.89
C ALA A 472 37.56 44.22 -6.89
N LEU A 473 38.48 45.02 -7.45
CA LEU A 473 39.92 44.70 -7.44
C LEU A 473 40.51 44.73 -6.04
N ARG A 474 40.11 45.69 -5.21
CA ARG A 474 40.52 45.73 -3.80
C ARG A 474 40.10 44.45 -3.07
N GLU A 475 38.87 43.99 -3.26
CA GLU A 475 38.40 42.75 -2.65
C GLU A 475 39.12 41.50 -3.19
N ILE A 476 39.44 41.45 -4.48
CA ILE A 476 40.27 40.36 -5.06
C ILE A 476 41.62 40.25 -4.34
N THR A 477 42.27 41.39 -4.05
CA THR A 477 43.57 41.37 -3.36
C THR A 477 43.49 40.95 -1.89
N LYS A 478 42.29 40.96 -1.29
CA LYS A 478 42.04 40.52 0.10
C LYS A 478 41.74 39.02 0.21
N LEU A 479 41.50 38.32 -0.91
CA LEU A 479 41.22 36.88 -0.90
C LEU A 479 42.45 36.12 -0.41
N SER A 480 42.46 35.69 0.85
CA SER A 480 43.59 34.98 1.46
C SER A 480 43.86 33.60 0.86
N PHE A 481 42.87 33.02 0.20
CA PHE A 481 42.91 31.71 -0.41
C PHE A 481 43.41 31.72 -1.86
N LEU A 482 43.67 32.90 -2.44
CA LEU A 482 44.31 33.04 -3.76
C LEU A 482 45.52 34.00 -3.65
N PRO A 483 46.69 33.66 -4.20
CA PRO A 483 47.90 34.47 -4.08
C PRO A 483 47.90 35.69 -5.05
N LEU A 484 46.82 36.48 -5.07
CA LEU A 484 46.62 37.59 -6.01
C LEU A 484 47.06 38.95 -5.44
N ASN A 485 47.44 39.05 -4.17
CA ASN A 485 47.87 40.31 -3.57
C ASN A 485 49.19 40.81 -4.22
N PRO A 486 49.22 41.96 -4.92
CA PRO A 486 50.40 42.44 -5.63
C PRO A 486 51.57 42.82 -4.70
N ARG A 487 51.31 43.03 -3.40
CA ARG A 487 52.33 43.38 -2.39
C ARG A 487 52.88 42.17 -1.64
N ALA A 488 52.26 41.00 -1.77
CA ALA A 488 52.73 39.77 -1.15
C ALA A 488 53.84 39.13 -2.00
N PRO A 489 54.83 38.43 -1.40
CA PRO A 489 55.83 37.69 -2.16
C PRO A 489 55.17 36.60 -3.02
N ASP A 490 55.83 36.21 -4.12
CA ASP A 490 55.37 35.12 -4.96
C ASP A 490 55.55 33.79 -4.21
N VAL A 491 54.43 33.26 -3.70
CA VAL A 491 54.41 31.95 -3.05
C VAL A 491 54.19 30.89 -4.15
N THR A 492 55.15 29.98 -4.29
CA THR A 492 55.19 28.91 -5.31
C THR A 492 54.32 27.68 -4.97
N ALA A 493 53.56 27.71 -3.88
CA ALA A 493 52.93 26.51 -3.33
C ALA A 493 51.59 26.16 -3.99
N ASP A 494 51.26 24.87 -3.92
CA ASP A 494 50.04 24.15 -4.32
C ASP A 494 48.71 24.68 -3.70
N VAL A 495 48.59 25.98 -3.44
CA VAL A 495 47.43 26.63 -2.80
C VAL A 495 46.13 26.30 -3.54
N PHE A 496 46.17 26.30 -4.88
CA PHE A 496 45.02 25.95 -5.69
C PHE A 496 44.59 24.48 -5.52
N ARG A 497 45.54 23.55 -5.35
CA ARG A 497 45.23 22.12 -5.12
C ARG A 497 44.53 21.89 -3.78
N ASN A 498 44.85 22.72 -2.79
CA ASN A 498 44.28 22.64 -1.45
C ASN A 498 42.89 23.30 -1.34
N LEU A 499 42.42 24.00 -2.38
CA LEU A 499 41.07 24.56 -2.41
C LEU A 499 40.01 23.46 -2.61
N SER A 500 38.82 23.68 -2.05
CA SER A 500 37.66 22.83 -2.35
C SER A 500 37.35 22.83 -3.85
N PRO A 501 36.94 21.68 -4.43
CA PRO A 501 36.49 21.61 -5.82
C PRO A 501 35.42 22.65 -6.19
N HIS A 502 34.53 22.99 -5.24
CA HIS A 502 33.48 24.00 -5.43
C HIS A 502 34.06 25.41 -5.63
N VAL A 503 35.10 25.76 -4.86
CA VAL A 503 35.79 27.05 -5.01
C VAL A 503 36.62 27.05 -6.28
N GLN A 504 37.35 25.96 -6.56
CA GLN A 504 38.15 25.80 -7.78
C GLN A 504 37.31 26.02 -9.05
N ALA A 505 36.06 25.54 -9.07
CA ALA A 505 35.16 25.72 -10.21
C ALA A 505 34.87 27.20 -10.54
N CYS A 506 34.86 28.08 -9.52
CA CYS A 506 34.56 29.49 -9.68
C CYS A 506 35.79 30.35 -10.02
N VAL A 507 37.01 29.85 -9.77
CA VAL A 507 38.25 30.62 -9.96
C VAL A 507 38.48 31.09 -11.40
N PRO A 508 38.29 30.27 -12.45
CA PRO A 508 38.51 30.73 -13.83
C PRO A 508 37.71 31.99 -14.16
N ASP A 509 36.43 32.00 -13.79
CA ASP A 509 35.54 33.12 -14.09
C ASP A 509 35.85 34.33 -13.19
N LEU A 510 36.25 34.13 -11.92
CA LEU A 510 36.78 35.19 -11.06
C LEU A 510 38.01 35.87 -11.69
N LEU A 511 38.95 35.10 -12.26
CA LEU A 511 40.13 35.66 -12.93
C LEU A 511 39.74 36.45 -14.19
N LYS A 512 38.74 36.00 -14.96
CA LYS A 512 38.21 36.77 -16.09
C LYS A 512 37.58 38.08 -15.65
N ILE A 513 36.85 38.10 -14.54
CA ILE A 513 36.31 39.34 -13.94
C ILE A 513 37.46 40.25 -13.55
N ALA A 514 38.46 39.74 -12.84
CA ALA A 514 39.62 40.51 -12.41
C ALA A 514 40.29 41.21 -13.61
N LEU A 515 40.59 40.48 -14.68
CA LEU A 515 41.15 41.05 -15.92
C LEU A 515 40.23 42.12 -16.52
N SER A 516 38.92 41.84 -16.57
CA SER A 516 37.92 42.81 -17.06
C SER A 516 37.91 44.10 -16.23
N CYS A 517 37.97 43.99 -14.91
CA CYS A 517 38.00 45.15 -14.02
C CYS A 517 39.28 45.96 -14.22
N ILE A 518 40.44 45.28 -14.41
CA ILE A 518 41.71 45.97 -14.66
C ILE A 518 41.66 46.75 -15.99
N ASP A 519 41.03 46.21 -17.03
CA ASP A 519 40.91 46.90 -18.31
C ASP A 519 40.03 48.16 -18.25
N ASN A 520 39.19 48.30 -17.21
CA ASN A 520 38.32 49.45 -16.98
C ASN A 520 38.86 50.46 -15.94
N VAL A 521 40.07 50.26 -15.41
CA VAL A 521 40.69 51.14 -14.40
C VAL A 521 42.05 51.62 -14.88
N ALA A 522 42.33 52.91 -14.71
CA ALA A 522 43.64 53.48 -15.06
C ALA A 522 44.72 53.08 -14.04
N ASP A 523 45.86 52.58 -14.54
CA ASP A 523 47.01 52.20 -13.72
C ASP A 523 47.86 53.43 -13.36
N THR A 524 47.70 53.95 -12.15
CA THR A 524 48.41 55.16 -11.68
C THR A 524 49.70 54.87 -10.94
N ASP A 525 49.84 53.69 -10.33
CA ASP A 525 50.91 53.35 -9.39
C ASP A 525 51.62 52.02 -9.69
N GLY A 526 51.27 51.35 -10.80
CA GLY A 526 51.86 50.09 -11.22
C GLY A 526 51.29 48.87 -10.50
N THR A 527 50.35 49.06 -9.56
CA THR A 527 49.74 47.95 -8.82
C THR A 527 48.87 47.07 -9.72
N LEU A 528 48.22 47.65 -10.73
CA LEU A 528 47.40 46.90 -11.68
C LEU A 528 48.26 46.03 -12.59
N ARG A 529 49.44 46.52 -13.00
CA ARG A 529 50.43 45.73 -13.74
C ARG A 529 50.98 44.57 -12.92
N ALA A 530 51.27 44.81 -11.64
CA ALA A 530 51.70 43.76 -10.72
C ALA A 530 50.60 42.70 -10.52
N LEU A 531 49.34 43.10 -10.39
CA LEU A 531 48.20 42.20 -10.29
C LEU A 531 48.00 41.37 -11.59
N LYS A 532 48.11 41.99 -12.77
CA LYS A 532 48.09 41.28 -14.07
C LYS A 532 49.18 40.22 -14.15
N SER A 533 50.41 40.57 -13.77
CA SER A 533 51.54 39.63 -13.73
C SER A 533 51.27 38.45 -12.78
N LYS A 534 50.69 38.72 -11.59
CA LYS A 534 50.29 37.66 -10.65
C LYS A 534 49.22 36.72 -11.20
N ILE A 535 48.21 37.24 -11.90
CA ILE A 535 47.18 36.41 -12.54
C ILE A 535 47.82 35.49 -13.61
N ALA A 536 48.71 36.05 -14.44
CA ALA A 536 49.42 35.28 -15.47
C ALA A 536 50.32 34.19 -14.84
N ASN A 537 51.11 34.54 -13.83
CA ASN A 537 51.96 33.59 -13.10
C ASN A 537 51.13 32.50 -12.40
N PHE A 538 49.97 32.86 -11.83
CA PHE A 538 49.07 31.90 -11.18
C PHE A 538 48.53 30.86 -12.17
N VAL A 539 48.10 31.29 -13.37
CA VAL A 539 47.63 30.36 -14.41
C VAL A 539 48.79 29.52 -14.96
N ALA A 540 49.95 30.13 -15.20
CA ALA A 540 51.15 29.44 -15.68
C ALA A 540 51.62 28.34 -14.70
N ASN A 541 51.63 28.62 -13.40
CA ASN A 541 52.01 27.66 -12.37
C ASN A 541 51.00 26.52 -12.19
N ASN A 542 49.79 26.66 -12.73
CA ASN A 542 48.72 25.65 -12.65
C ASN A 542 48.33 25.08 -14.03
N MET A 543 49.25 25.06 -15.00
CA MET A 543 49.00 24.58 -16.38
C MET A 543 48.69 23.09 -16.52
N THR A 544 48.91 22.28 -15.48
CA THR A 544 48.52 20.87 -15.48
C THR A 544 46.99 20.66 -15.49
N ARG A 545 46.20 21.74 -15.37
CA ARG A 545 44.74 21.72 -15.47
C ARG A 545 44.23 22.33 -16.79
N ASN A 546 43.10 21.81 -17.26
CA ASN A 546 42.37 22.33 -18.42
C ASN A 546 41.65 23.63 -18.05
N TRP A 547 42.37 24.76 -18.11
CA TRP A 547 41.75 26.09 -18.01
C TRP A 547 40.88 26.37 -19.26
N PRO A 548 39.78 27.13 -19.11
CA PRO A 548 38.95 27.54 -20.25
C PRO A 548 39.77 28.32 -21.31
N GLN A 549 39.56 28.02 -22.59
CA GLN A 549 40.31 28.65 -23.70
C GLN A 549 40.16 30.18 -23.71
N ASP A 550 38.96 30.68 -23.37
CA ASP A 550 38.68 32.11 -23.30
C ASP A 550 39.46 32.83 -22.18
N LEU A 551 39.81 32.13 -21.09
CA LEU A 551 40.70 32.67 -20.06
C LEU A 551 42.13 32.84 -20.61
N TYR A 552 42.65 31.86 -21.35
CA TYR A 552 43.96 31.96 -21.99
C TYR A 552 44.01 33.09 -23.01
N GLU A 553 42.99 33.22 -23.86
CA GLU A 553 42.90 34.32 -24.83
C GLU A 553 42.86 35.68 -24.15
N LYS A 554 42.12 35.80 -23.03
CA LYS A 554 42.03 37.05 -22.27
C LYS A 554 43.36 37.41 -21.61
N ILE A 555 44.08 36.42 -21.07
CA ILE A 555 45.43 36.62 -20.52
C ILE A 555 46.40 37.04 -21.63
N ALA A 556 46.39 36.36 -22.77
CA ALA A 556 47.27 36.66 -23.90
C ALA A 556 47.04 38.06 -24.51
N ARG A 557 45.80 38.58 -24.47
CA ARG A 557 45.49 39.97 -24.87
C ARG A 557 45.91 41.02 -23.84
N SER A 558 46.18 40.60 -22.60
CA SER A 558 46.48 41.47 -21.46
C SER A 558 47.97 41.57 -21.12
N ILE A 559 48.80 40.71 -21.74
CA ILE A 559 50.27 40.75 -21.79
C ILE A 559 50.67 41.58 -23.00
#